data_AF-A0A848YHQ8-F1
#
_entry.id   AF-A0A848YHQ8-F1
#
_cell.length_a   1.000
_cell.length_b   1.000
_cell.length_c   1.000
_cell.angle_alpha   90.00
_cell.angle_beta   90.00
_cell.angle_gamma   90.00
#
_symmetry.space_group_name_H-M   'P 1'
#
loop_
_entity.id
_entity.type
_entity.pdbx_description
1 polymer ?
#
loop_
_entity_poly.entity_id
_entity_poly.type
_entity_poly.pdbx_seq_one_letter_code
_entity_poly.pdbx_strand_id
1 'polypeptide(L)'
;MSNDEEIGRIDPSTRAILTHWREAVPNDRLAHLVRDAARGLTRALQFRLSEHGVSFGHWVFLRILWERDGLTQRELSIEAGLMEPTTHSAILKMEKLGYLTRRQENGDRKRMQVYLTEHGRTLRDLLVPLAEEVNAKAVIDVPPEDVEVTRRTLLAMIHNLAIDEAEVVDAGLRITPTRDLAVKSA
;
A
#
# COMPACT_ATOMS: atom_id res chain seq x y z
N MET A 1 25.95 6.33 22.66
CA MET A 1 25.78 7.45 21.72
C MET A 1 24.40 8.04 21.98
N SER A 2 24.29 9.35 22.17
CA SER A 2 23.00 9.98 22.48
C SER A 2 22.12 9.99 21.23
N ASN A 3 20.79 9.88 21.42
CA ASN A 3 19.79 10.00 20.35
C ASN A 3 19.95 11.31 19.54
N ASP A 4 20.55 12.34 20.17
CA ASP A 4 20.81 13.65 19.56
C ASP A 4 21.96 13.65 18.54
N GLU A 5 22.94 12.74 18.66
CA GLU A 5 24.06 12.65 17.69
C GLU A 5 23.64 11.98 16.38
N GLU A 6 22.62 11.12 16.39
CA GLU A 6 22.11 10.41 15.22
C GLU A 6 21.27 11.34 14.32
N ILE A 7 20.50 12.25 14.94
CA ILE A 7 19.66 13.26 14.26
C ILE A 7 20.48 14.26 13.42
N GLY A 8 21.75 14.49 13.80
CA GLY A 8 22.67 15.36 13.09
C GLY A 8 23.00 14.92 11.65
N ARG A 9 22.92 13.62 11.35
CA ARG A 9 23.23 13.04 10.03
C ARG A 9 22.02 12.81 9.11
N ILE A 10 20.83 13.12 9.59
CA ILE A 10 19.56 12.86 8.90
C ILE A 10 19.25 13.99 7.91
N ASP A 11 18.90 13.63 6.66
CA ASP A 11 18.47 14.55 5.61
C ASP A 11 17.37 15.53 6.10
N PRO A 12 17.36 16.81 5.68
CA PRO A 12 16.42 17.82 6.16
C PRO A 12 14.94 17.42 6.08
N SER A 13 14.54 16.63 5.06
CA SER A 13 13.16 16.15 4.93
C SER A 13 12.81 15.10 5.99
N THR A 14 13.78 14.27 6.38
CA THR A 14 13.62 13.27 7.43
C THR A 14 13.66 13.91 8.82
N ARG A 15 14.49 14.95 9.02
CA ARG A 15 14.51 15.75 10.26
C ARG A 15 13.19 16.48 10.50
N ALA A 16 12.62 17.10 9.45
CA ALA A 16 11.34 17.78 9.55
C ALA A 16 10.18 16.85 9.99
N ILE A 17 10.22 15.58 9.57
CA ILE A 17 9.24 14.56 9.99
C ILE A 17 9.43 14.23 11.48
N LEU A 18 10.66 14.02 11.94
CA LEU A 18 10.95 13.66 13.33
C LEU A 18 10.63 14.79 14.33
N THR A 19 10.90 16.05 13.96
CA THR A 19 10.65 17.22 14.83
C THR A 19 9.16 17.57 14.95
N HIS A 20 8.36 17.31 13.89
CA HIS A 20 6.95 17.69 13.86
C HIS A 20 6.12 17.05 14.98
N TRP A 21 6.35 15.76 15.24
CA TRP A 21 5.54 14.97 16.17
C TRP A 21 5.94 15.15 17.64
N ARG A 22 7.18 15.58 17.91
CA ARG A 22 7.71 15.69 19.29
C ARG A 22 7.52 17.08 19.90
N GLU A 23 7.40 18.11 19.07
CA GLU A 23 7.46 19.51 19.55
C GLU A 23 6.25 20.38 19.13
N ALA A 24 5.56 20.09 18.02
CA ALA A 24 4.55 20.99 17.47
C ALA A 24 3.09 20.62 17.83
N VAL A 25 2.74 19.34 17.97
CA VAL A 25 1.35 18.89 18.25
C VAL A 25 1.33 17.61 19.11
N PRO A 26 1.47 17.71 20.44
CA PRO A 26 1.60 16.53 21.33
C PRO A 26 0.35 15.64 21.44
N ASN A 27 -0.82 16.09 20.94
CA ASN A 27 -2.08 15.34 20.90
C ASN A 27 -2.63 15.26 19.48
N ASP A 28 -1.76 15.08 18.49
CA ASP A 28 -2.24 15.03 17.12
C ASP A 28 -3.18 13.83 16.89
N ARG A 29 -4.05 13.98 15.90
CA ARG A 29 -5.08 13.00 15.59
C ARG A 29 -4.44 11.69 15.15
N LEU A 30 -4.96 10.58 15.66
CA LEU A 30 -4.55 9.22 15.28
C LEU A 30 -4.44 9.03 13.75
N ALA A 31 -5.34 9.65 12.99
CA ALA A 31 -5.32 9.61 11.53
C ALA A 31 -4.02 10.14 10.91
N HIS A 32 -3.42 11.19 11.48
CA HIS A 32 -2.16 11.71 10.95
C HIS A 32 -0.98 10.81 11.30
N LEU A 33 -0.94 10.25 12.52
CA LEU A 33 0.07 9.27 12.92
C LEU A 33 0.03 8.02 12.02
N VAL A 34 -1.17 7.50 11.75
CA VAL A 34 -1.37 6.37 10.82
C VAL A 34 -0.86 6.71 9.42
N ARG A 35 -1.21 7.90 8.90
CA ARG A 35 -0.76 8.37 7.58
C ARG A 35 0.76 8.46 7.50
N ASP A 36 1.40 9.00 8.53
CA ASP A 36 2.84 9.21 8.54
C ASP A 36 3.63 7.91 8.73
N ALA A 37 3.16 7.02 9.60
CA ALA A 37 3.71 5.67 9.73
C ALA A 37 3.58 4.90 8.41
N ALA A 38 2.41 4.93 7.77
CA ALA A 38 2.18 4.29 6.47
C ALA A 38 3.11 4.86 5.38
N ARG A 39 3.32 6.18 5.36
CA ARG A 39 4.24 6.85 4.44
C ARG A 39 5.70 6.42 4.68
N GLY A 40 6.11 6.32 5.95
CA GLY A 40 7.45 5.84 6.34
C GLY A 40 7.70 4.41 5.87
N LEU A 41 6.79 3.49 6.20
CA LEU A 41 6.82 2.09 5.77
C LEU A 41 6.89 1.97 4.24
N THR A 42 6.04 2.73 3.54
CA THR A 42 5.97 2.74 2.08
C THR A 42 7.30 3.19 1.46
N ARG A 43 7.90 4.30 1.94
CA ARG A 43 9.19 4.79 1.43
C ARG A 43 10.32 3.81 1.72
N ALA A 44 10.38 3.26 2.93
CA ALA A 44 11.41 2.30 3.32
C ALA A 44 11.39 1.05 2.44
N LEU A 45 10.20 0.56 2.09
CA LEU A 45 10.05 -0.56 1.17
C LEU A 45 10.34 -0.16 -0.28
N GLN A 46 9.90 1.02 -0.72
CA GLN A 46 10.18 1.54 -2.07
C GLN A 46 11.68 1.54 -2.41
N PHE A 47 12.53 1.99 -1.48
CA PHE A 47 13.98 1.99 -1.69
C PHE A 47 14.50 0.57 -1.97
N ARG A 48 14.12 -0.41 -1.14
CA ARG A 48 14.55 -1.80 -1.30
C ARG A 48 14.01 -2.45 -2.57
N LEU A 49 12.72 -2.26 -2.88
CA LEU A 49 12.13 -2.82 -4.10
C LEU A 49 12.79 -2.28 -5.37
N SER A 50 13.22 -1.00 -5.34
CA SER A 50 13.83 -0.35 -6.50
C SER A 50 15.16 -0.96 -6.91
N GLU A 51 15.91 -1.54 -5.97
CA GLU A 51 17.15 -2.29 -6.24
C GLU A 51 16.90 -3.56 -7.07
N HIS A 52 15.66 -4.07 -7.04
CA HIS A 52 15.21 -5.23 -7.81
C HIS A 52 14.34 -4.85 -9.03
N GLY A 53 14.31 -3.57 -9.41
CA GLY A 53 13.53 -3.10 -10.55
C GLY A 53 12.01 -3.13 -10.34
N VAL A 54 11.56 -3.29 -9.10
CA VAL A 54 10.13 -3.38 -8.77
C VAL A 54 9.65 -2.07 -8.17
N SER A 55 8.60 -1.48 -8.76
CA SER A 55 7.94 -0.32 -8.17
C SER A 55 7.01 -0.76 -7.04
N PHE A 56 6.73 0.12 -6.08
CA PHE A 56 5.75 -0.18 -5.02
C PHE A 56 4.35 -0.49 -5.58
N GLY A 57 3.96 0.17 -6.68
CA GLY A 57 2.71 -0.15 -7.36
C GLY A 57 2.70 -1.59 -7.90
N HIS A 58 3.81 -2.06 -8.48
CA HIS A 58 3.93 -3.45 -8.93
C HIS A 58 3.93 -4.43 -7.75
N TRP A 59 4.60 -4.09 -6.66
CA TRP A 59 4.61 -4.87 -5.42
C TRP A 59 3.21 -5.12 -4.85
N VAL A 60 2.33 -4.12 -4.87
CA VAL A 60 0.93 -4.28 -4.43
C VAL A 60 0.22 -5.39 -5.20
N PHE A 61 0.33 -5.40 -6.53
CA PHE A 61 -0.29 -6.44 -7.36
C PHE A 61 0.38 -7.81 -7.20
N LEU A 62 1.71 -7.86 -7.10
CA LEU A 62 2.44 -9.10 -6.84
C LEU A 62 1.99 -9.75 -5.53
N ARG A 63 1.86 -8.98 -4.44
CA ARG A 63 1.37 -9.50 -3.16
C ARG A 63 -0.01 -10.12 -3.27
N ILE A 64 -0.93 -9.45 -3.96
CA ILE A 64 -2.30 -9.97 -4.15
C ILE A 64 -2.24 -11.30 -4.91
N LEU A 65 -1.48 -11.34 -6.01
CA LEU A 65 -1.42 -12.52 -6.89
C LEU A 65 -0.62 -13.70 -6.31
N TRP A 66 0.32 -13.47 -5.38
CA TRP A 66 1.01 -14.56 -4.68
C TRP A 66 0.08 -15.29 -3.70
N GLU A 67 -0.93 -14.61 -3.17
CA GLU A 67 -1.94 -15.21 -2.29
C GLU A 67 -3.10 -15.81 -3.10
N ARG A 68 -3.57 -15.09 -4.12
CA ARG A 68 -4.65 -15.56 -5.01
C ARG A 68 -4.41 -15.13 -6.46
N ASP A 69 -3.95 -16.08 -7.25
CA ASP A 69 -3.72 -15.90 -8.68
C ASP A 69 -5.00 -16.05 -9.52
N GLY A 70 -4.97 -15.70 -10.80
CA GLY A 70 -6.10 -15.90 -11.71
C GLY A 70 -7.25 -14.92 -11.53
N LEU A 71 -6.92 -13.70 -11.11
CA LEU A 71 -7.89 -12.63 -10.87
C LEU A 71 -8.19 -11.82 -12.12
N THR A 72 -9.44 -11.40 -12.27
CA THR A 72 -9.81 -10.39 -13.26
C THR A 72 -9.21 -9.02 -12.90
N GLN A 73 -9.10 -8.13 -13.89
CA GLN A 73 -8.67 -6.75 -13.63
C GLN A 73 -9.55 -6.03 -12.59
N ARG A 74 -10.86 -6.29 -12.62
CA ARG A 74 -11.81 -5.70 -11.67
C ARG A 74 -11.55 -6.20 -10.25
N GLU A 75 -11.39 -7.50 -10.06
CA GLU A 75 -11.06 -8.07 -8.76
C GLU A 75 -9.72 -7.54 -8.26
N LEU A 76 -8.69 -7.48 -9.12
CA LEU A 76 -7.41 -6.87 -8.76
C LEU A 76 -7.53 -5.39 -8.34
N SER A 77 -8.43 -4.64 -8.99
CA SER A 77 -8.66 -3.23 -8.65
C SER A 77 -9.28 -3.10 -7.27
N ILE A 78 -10.26 -3.96 -6.96
CA ILE A 78 -10.91 -4.02 -5.64
C ILE A 78 -9.89 -4.40 -4.57
N GLU A 79 -9.16 -5.49 -4.76
CA GLU A 79 -8.15 -5.99 -3.80
C GLU A 79 -6.99 -4.99 -3.59
N ALA A 80 -6.60 -4.26 -4.63
CA ALA A 80 -5.56 -3.24 -4.54
C ALA A 80 -6.06 -1.90 -3.98
N GLY A 81 -7.38 -1.70 -3.85
CA GLY A 81 -7.98 -0.41 -3.51
C GLY A 81 -7.71 0.68 -4.55
N LEU A 82 -7.63 0.31 -5.83
CA LEU A 82 -7.30 1.21 -6.93
C LEU A 82 -8.43 1.28 -7.95
N MET A 83 -8.51 2.40 -8.68
CA MET A 83 -9.43 2.52 -9.81
C MET A 83 -9.00 1.62 -10.99
N GLU A 84 -9.97 1.05 -11.70
CA GLU A 84 -9.70 0.15 -12.84
C GLU A 84 -8.73 0.71 -13.91
N PRO A 85 -8.75 2.01 -14.29
CA PRO A 85 -7.78 2.55 -15.26
C PRO A 85 -6.33 2.52 -14.75
N THR A 86 -6.13 2.73 -13.44
CA THR A 86 -4.82 2.65 -12.80
C THR A 86 -4.32 1.21 -12.81
N THR A 87 -5.19 0.27 -12.44
CA THR A 87 -4.90 -1.16 -12.46
C THR A 87 -4.57 -1.67 -13.86
N HIS A 88 -5.36 -1.29 -14.87
CA HIS A 88 -5.09 -1.64 -16.27
C HIS A 88 -3.69 -1.18 -16.70
N SER A 89 -3.34 0.07 -16.39
CA SER A 89 -2.04 0.65 -16.73
C SER A 89 -0.88 -0.07 -16.03
N ALA A 90 -1.07 -0.51 -14.79
CA ALA A 90 -0.09 -1.31 -14.05
C ALA A 90 0.08 -2.71 -14.65
N ILE A 91 -1.02 -3.41 -14.94
CA ILE A 91 -0.99 -4.73 -15.58
C ILE A 91 -0.21 -4.68 -16.90
N LEU A 92 -0.48 -3.70 -17.77
CA LEU A 92 0.25 -3.58 -19.04
C LEU A 92 1.78 -3.42 -18.85
N LYS A 93 2.20 -2.68 -17.83
CA LYS A 93 3.63 -2.50 -17.52
C LYS A 93 4.24 -3.79 -16.97
N MET A 94 3.53 -4.45 -16.05
CA MET A 94 4.00 -5.69 -15.44
C MET A 94 4.02 -6.88 -16.43
N GLU A 95 3.13 -6.91 -17.43
CA GLU A 95 3.22 -7.87 -18.55
C GLU A 95 4.48 -7.65 -19.37
N LYS A 96 4.80 -6.39 -19.70
CA LYS A 96 6.03 -6.05 -20.44
C LYS A 96 7.29 -6.40 -19.68
N LEU A 97 7.26 -6.29 -18.35
CA LEU A 97 8.34 -6.72 -17.46
C LEU A 97 8.39 -8.24 -17.27
N GLY A 98 7.41 -8.98 -17.81
CA GLY A 98 7.35 -10.43 -17.72
C GLY A 98 6.94 -10.94 -16.35
N TYR A 99 6.36 -10.13 -15.46
CA TYR A 99 5.91 -10.55 -14.13
C TYR A 99 4.57 -11.28 -14.16
N LEU A 100 3.74 -10.96 -15.14
CA LEU A 100 2.38 -11.50 -15.25
C LEU A 100 1.99 -11.69 -16.72
N THR A 101 0.92 -12.45 -16.92
CA THR A 101 0.35 -12.76 -18.22
C THR A 101 -1.17 -12.76 -18.11
N ARG A 102 -1.84 -12.20 -19.12
CA ARG A 102 -3.29 -12.30 -19.23
C ARG A 102 -3.70 -13.47 -20.11
N ARG A 103 -4.68 -14.24 -19.64
CA ARG A 103 -5.23 -15.40 -20.35
C ARG A 103 -6.74 -15.39 -20.29
N GLN A 104 -7.36 -15.93 -21.32
CA GLN A 104 -8.79 -16.22 -21.33
C GLN A 104 -8.99 -17.61 -20.72
N GLU A 105 -9.86 -17.71 -19.74
CA GLU A 105 -10.23 -18.99 -19.13
C GLU A 105 -11.62 -19.39 -19.61
N ASN A 106 -11.79 -20.68 -19.92
CA ASN A 106 -13.08 -21.31 -20.28
C ASN A 106 -13.78 -20.75 -21.54
N GLY A 107 -13.06 -20.10 -22.45
CA GLY A 107 -13.62 -19.63 -23.73
C GLY A 107 -14.56 -18.43 -23.63
N ASP A 108 -14.79 -17.90 -22.42
CA ASP A 108 -15.49 -16.64 -22.23
C ASP A 108 -14.53 -15.47 -22.52
N ARG A 109 -14.58 -14.97 -23.77
CA ARG A 109 -13.77 -13.83 -24.24
C ARG A 109 -13.94 -12.57 -23.39
N LYS A 110 -14.99 -12.49 -22.56
CA LYS A 110 -15.27 -11.34 -21.68
C LYS A 110 -14.55 -11.41 -20.34
N ARG A 111 -13.94 -12.54 -19.97
CA ARG A 111 -13.25 -12.72 -18.67
C ARG A 111 -11.76 -12.98 -18.89
N MET A 112 -11.02 -11.89 -19.05
CA MET A 112 -9.56 -11.92 -19.04
C MET A 112 -9.07 -11.96 -17.59
N GLN A 113 -8.31 -12.98 -17.24
CA GLN A 113 -7.68 -13.11 -15.93
C GLN A 113 -6.18 -12.88 -16.03
N VAL A 114 -5.61 -12.39 -14.94
CA VAL A 114 -4.20 -12.10 -14.77
C VAL A 114 -3.59 -13.22 -13.95
N TYR A 115 -2.50 -13.78 -14.47
CA TYR A 115 -1.73 -14.82 -13.81
C TYR A 115 -0.28 -14.41 -13.63
N LEU A 116 0.36 -14.85 -12.56
CA LEU A 116 1.81 -14.73 -12.43
C LEU A 116 2.53 -15.62 -13.46
N THR A 117 3.59 -15.09 -14.05
CA THR A 117 4.59 -15.90 -14.74
C THR A 117 5.51 -16.58 -13.73
N GLU A 118 6.37 -17.47 -14.21
CA GLU A 118 7.44 -18.03 -13.36
C GLU A 118 8.32 -16.92 -12.75
N HIS A 119 8.69 -15.92 -13.56
CA HIS A 119 9.45 -14.79 -13.07
C HIS A 119 8.71 -14.03 -11.95
N GLY A 120 7.41 -13.74 -12.13
CA GLY A 120 6.59 -13.11 -11.11
C GLY A 120 6.48 -13.92 -9.81
N ARG A 121 6.46 -15.26 -9.90
CA ARG A 121 6.46 -16.14 -8.72
C ARG A 121 7.79 -16.08 -7.96
N THR A 122 8.91 -16.20 -8.67
CA THR A 122 10.25 -16.17 -8.05
C THR A 122 10.58 -14.85 -7.36
N LEU A 123 9.93 -13.74 -7.75
CA LEU A 123 10.07 -12.47 -7.04
C LEU A 123 9.56 -12.52 -5.58
N ARG A 124 8.70 -13.48 -5.21
CA ARG A 124 8.22 -13.62 -3.83
C ARG A 124 9.38 -13.82 -2.87
N ASP A 125 10.26 -14.75 -3.19
CA ASP A 125 11.37 -15.16 -2.32
C ASP A 125 12.42 -14.05 -2.17
N LEU A 126 12.49 -13.14 -3.15
CA LEU A 126 13.38 -11.98 -3.11
C LEU A 126 12.77 -10.81 -2.34
N LEU A 127 11.48 -10.52 -2.56
CA LEU A 127 10.89 -9.25 -2.14
C LEU A 127 10.15 -9.33 -0.80
N VAL A 128 9.59 -10.48 -0.44
CA VAL A 128 8.90 -10.66 0.85
C VAL A 128 9.85 -10.44 2.04
N PRO A 129 11.08 -11.00 2.06
CA PRO A 129 12.02 -10.75 3.14
C PRO A 129 12.35 -9.26 3.33
N LEU A 130 12.38 -8.47 2.25
CA LEU A 130 12.62 -7.03 2.31
C LEU A 130 11.47 -6.29 3.02
N ALA A 131 10.23 -6.73 2.79
CA ALA A 131 9.07 -6.19 3.47
C ALA A 131 9.03 -6.59 4.95
N GLU A 132 9.40 -7.83 5.27
CA GLU A 132 9.54 -8.30 6.65
C GLU A 132 10.62 -7.53 7.41
N GLU A 133 11.76 -7.27 6.77
CA GLU A 133 12.85 -6.47 7.35
C GLU A 133 12.40 -5.01 7.62
N VAL A 134 11.64 -4.40 6.70
CA VAL A 134 11.05 -3.06 6.93
C VAL A 134 10.11 -3.07 8.12
N ASN A 135 9.25 -4.09 8.24
CA ASN A 135 8.32 -4.22 9.36
C ASN A 135 9.07 -4.39 10.69
N ALA A 136 10.09 -5.25 10.72
CA ALA A 136 10.93 -5.45 11.91
C ALA A 136 11.64 -4.16 12.32
N LYS A 137 12.17 -3.39 11.35
CA LYS A 137 12.81 -2.08 11.62
C LYS A 137 11.85 -1.04 12.16
N ALA A 138 10.58 -1.06 11.72
CA ALA A 138 9.57 -0.09 12.13
C ALA A 138 9.16 -0.24 13.61
N VAL A 139 9.47 -1.38 14.24
CA VAL A 139 9.08 -1.69 15.62
C VAL A 139 10.29 -1.96 16.53
N ILE A 140 11.49 -1.55 16.13
CA ILE A 140 12.67 -1.58 17.00
C ILE A 140 12.35 -0.81 18.29
N ASP A 141 12.75 -1.39 19.43
CA ASP A 141 12.49 -0.86 20.77
C ASP A 141 11.01 -0.70 21.16
N VAL A 142 10.09 -1.34 20.41
CA VAL A 142 8.67 -1.42 20.75
C VAL A 142 8.38 -2.79 21.40
N PRO A 143 7.73 -2.83 22.58
CA PRO A 143 7.33 -4.08 23.21
C PRO A 143 6.41 -4.92 22.30
N PRO A 144 6.58 -6.25 22.21
CA PRO A 144 5.74 -7.10 21.37
C PRO A 144 4.24 -6.98 21.67
N GLU A 145 3.86 -6.80 22.93
CA GLU A 145 2.48 -6.58 23.37
C GLU A 145 1.88 -5.29 22.79
N ASP A 146 2.68 -4.23 22.65
CA ASP A 146 2.24 -2.96 22.07
C ASP A 146 2.04 -3.12 20.57
N VAL A 147 2.92 -3.87 19.88
CA VAL A 147 2.75 -4.20 18.46
C VAL A 147 1.44 -4.96 18.23
N GLU A 148 1.11 -5.94 19.06
CA GLU A 148 -0.15 -6.68 18.97
C GLU A 148 -1.37 -5.82 19.30
N VAL A 149 -1.28 -4.93 20.29
CA VAL A 149 -2.32 -3.95 20.61
C VAL A 149 -2.55 -3.00 19.43
N THR A 150 -1.49 -2.48 18.82
CA THR A 150 -1.56 -1.63 17.63
C THR A 150 -2.19 -2.38 16.47
N ARG A 151 -1.76 -3.61 16.19
CA ARG A 151 -2.33 -4.45 15.12
C ARG A 151 -3.83 -4.63 15.30
N ARG A 152 -4.28 -5.00 16.50
CA ARG A 152 -5.70 -5.15 16.83
C ARG A 152 -6.47 -3.84 16.66
N THR A 153 -5.91 -2.73 17.12
CA THR A 153 -6.52 -1.40 16.98
C THR A 153 -6.70 -1.00 15.52
N LEU A 154 -5.65 -1.17 14.69
CA LEU A 154 -5.70 -0.85 13.26
C LEU A 154 -6.71 -1.72 12.52
N LEU A 155 -6.81 -3.02 12.85
CA LEU A 155 -7.82 -3.90 12.27
C LEU A 155 -9.24 -3.46 12.62
N ALA A 156 -9.49 -3.06 13.87
CA ALA A 156 -10.79 -2.52 14.28
C ALA A 156 -11.12 -1.21 13.53
N MET A 157 -10.14 -0.34 13.34
CA MET A 157 -10.31 0.88 12.54
C MET A 157 -10.67 0.56 11.07
N ILE A 158 -9.94 -0.35 10.43
CA ILE A 158 -10.21 -0.77 9.04
C ILE A 158 -11.63 -1.33 8.92
N HIS A 159 -12.04 -2.20 9.84
CA HIS A 159 -13.38 -2.77 9.87
C HIS A 159 -14.47 -1.69 10.00
N ASN A 160 -14.32 -0.78 10.96
CA ASN A 160 -15.31 0.27 11.20
C ASN A 160 -15.42 1.23 10.01
N LEU A 161 -14.29 1.60 9.41
CA LEU A 161 -14.27 2.48 8.23
C LEU A 161 -14.86 1.80 6.98
N ALA A 162 -14.66 0.48 6.81
CA ALA A 162 -15.27 -0.26 5.72
C ALA A 162 -16.80 -0.34 5.84
N ILE A 163 -17.32 -0.49 7.06
CA ILE A 163 -18.76 -0.43 7.34
C ILE A 163 -19.31 0.97 7.04
N ASP A 164 -18.65 2.01 7.56
CA ASP A 164 -19.04 3.41 7.31
C ASP A 164 -19.07 3.73 5.80
N GLU A 165 -18.06 3.31 5.04
CA GLU A 165 -18.03 3.47 3.59
C GLU A 165 -19.21 2.77 2.91
N ALA A 166 -19.53 1.54 3.31
CA ALA A 166 -20.66 0.79 2.77
C ALA A 166 -22.00 1.49 3.06
N GLU A 167 -22.21 1.97 4.28
CA GLU A 167 -23.40 2.72 4.68
C GLU A 167 -23.56 4.04 3.89
N VAL A 168 -22.45 4.76 3.69
CA VAL A 168 -22.40 5.99 2.88
C VAL A 168 -22.76 5.71 1.42
N VAL A 169 -22.24 4.60 0.84
CA VAL A 169 -22.57 4.18 -0.52
C VAL A 169 -24.03 3.77 -0.66
N ASP A 170 -24.58 3.03 0.31
CA ASP A 170 -25.99 2.63 0.35
C ASP A 170 -26.92 3.84 0.50
N ALA A 171 -26.48 4.88 1.21
CA ALA A 171 -27.15 6.18 1.27
C ALA A 171 -27.06 7.00 -0.03
N GLY A 172 -26.38 6.48 -1.06
CA GLY A 172 -26.28 7.09 -2.39
C GLY A 172 -25.15 8.11 -2.56
N LEU A 173 -24.32 8.32 -1.53
CA LEU A 173 -23.12 9.16 -1.66
C LEU A 173 -22.05 8.41 -2.44
N ARG A 174 -21.33 9.13 -3.31
CA ARG A 174 -20.21 8.57 -4.09
C ARG A 174 -19.00 9.48 -3.98
N ILE A 175 -17.82 8.88 -3.97
CA ILE A 175 -16.56 9.61 -4.12
C ILE A 175 -16.63 10.38 -5.43
N THR A 176 -16.68 11.70 -5.32
CA THR A 176 -16.68 12.57 -6.49
C THR A 176 -15.25 12.67 -7.01
N PRO A 177 -14.99 12.30 -8.28
CA PRO A 177 -13.65 12.41 -8.84
C PRO A 177 -13.12 13.84 -8.70
N THR A 178 -11.83 13.98 -8.40
CA THR A 178 -11.23 15.31 -8.16
C THR A 178 -11.46 16.29 -9.30
N ARG A 179 -11.51 15.80 -10.54
CA ARG A 179 -11.81 16.59 -11.74
C ARG A 179 -13.21 17.21 -11.76
N ASP A 180 -14.16 16.62 -11.04
CA ASP A 180 -15.58 17.01 -10.99
C ASP A 180 -15.90 17.88 -9.76
N LEU A 181 -14.99 17.94 -8.77
CA LEU A 181 -15.18 18.71 -7.54
C LEU A 181 -15.19 20.24 -7.76
N ALA A 182 -14.63 20.73 -8.87
CA ALA A 182 -14.51 22.15 -9.16
C ALA A 182 -15.75 22.80 -9.81
N VAL A 183 -16.84 22.04 -10.04
CA VAL A 183 -17.99 22.51 -10.85
C VAL A 183 -19.19 22.96 -9.99
N LYS A 184 -19.17 22.78 -8.67
CA LYS A 184 -20.32 23.11 -7.78
C LYS A 184 -20.30 24.51 -7.16
N SER A 185 -19.50 25.44 -7.68
CA SER A 185 -19.49 26.83 -7.24
C SER A 185 -19.55 27.77 -8.44
N ALA A 186 -20.77 27.98 -8.93
CA ALA A 186 -21.18 29.13 -9.74
C ALA A 186 -22.62 29.50 -9.34
#